data_AF-A0A1J8QH07-F1
#
_entry.id   AF-A0A1J8QH07-F1
#
_cell.length_a   1.000
_cell.length_b   1.000
_cell.length_c   1.000
_cell.angle_alpha   90.00
_cell.angle_beta   90.00
_cell.angle_gamma   90.00
#
_symmetry.space_group_name_H-M   'P 1'
#
loop_
_entity.id
_entity.type
_entity.pdbx_description
1 polymer ?
#
loop_
_entity_poly.entity_id
_entity_poly.type
_entity_poly.pdbx_seq_one_letter_code
_entity_poly.pdbx_strand_id
1 'polypeptide(L)'
;MRGTQDVSLQPLCIGICFSGALPRNLIHNVVPIHISVSIAEEYRPFTTPVMEALSLDGYPYSSSGSSISCEEAPVVNEIGHEQLSCDHVVYPDIPIPFLPLQHNFDPADSHHWSQLSEQIQRWLVTVPVDSQHWTWGRDAFWLAFVGACPDFPAGRWPRWDARIPLEGQFIEQWVGTGPATLGGDQTREGLLEQIWAEFCVHAMLFYPDPLVSVD
;
A
#
# COMPACT_ATOMS: atom_id res chain seq x y z
N MET A 1 58.05 19.80 5.42
CA MET A 1 56.72 19.65 6.04
C MET A 1 55.70 19.45 4.93
N ARG A 2 55.15 18.24 4.75
CA ARG A 2 54.07 17.98 3.78
C ARG A 2 52.75 18.32 4.48
N GLY A 3 52.04 19.34 4.01
CA GLY A 3 50.70 19.64 4.50
C GLY A 3 49.74 18.56 4.01
N THR A 4 49.10 17.87 4.94
CA THR A 4 47.93 17.02 4.67
C THR A 4 46.77 17.95 4.31
N GLN A 5 46.34 17.91 3.04
CA GLN A 5 45.10 18.55 2.64
C GLN A 5 43.95 17.63 3.08
N ASP A 6 43.21 18.05 4.10
CA ASP A 6 41.97 17.38 4.47
C ASP A 6 40.90 17.74 3.43
N VAL A 7 40.37 16.72 2.75
CA VAL A 7 39.24 16.85 1.84
C VAL A 7 37.98 16.63 2.67
N SER A 8 37.20 17.69 2.89
CA SER A 8 35.88 17.55 3.53
C SER A 8 34.84 17.13 2.50
N LEU A 9 33.99 16.18 2.88
CA LEU A 9 32.79 15.85 2.11
C LEU A 9 31.71 16.89 2.41
N GLN A 10 31.00 17.33 1.38
CA GLN A 10 29.79 18.15 1.57
C GLN A 10 28.65 17.25 2.08
N PRO A 11 27.80 17.73 3.01
CA PRO A 11 26.62 17.00 3.43
C PRO A 11 25.71 16.66 2.25
N LEU A 12 25.28 15.40 2.15
CA LEU A 12 24.27 14.96 1.21
C LEU A 12 22.89 15.09 1.87
N CYS A 13 21.98 15.87 1.27
CA CYS A 13 20.60 15.96 1.72
C CYS A 13 19.72 15.01 0.89
N ILE A 14 18.96 14.15 1.56
CA ILE A 14 17.99 13.24 0.93
C ILE A 14 16.62 13.55 1.54
N GLY A 15 15.68 13.99 0.70
CA GLY A 15 14.27 14.19 1.08
C GLY A 15 13.43 13.01 0.63
N ILE A 16 12.60 12.46 1.53
CA ILE A 16 11.59 11.46 1.19
C ILE A 16 10.22 12.11 1.37
N CYS A 17 9.47 12.19 0.27
CA CYS A 17 8.14 12.78 0.26
C CYS A 17 7.11 11.69 -0.04
N PHE A 18 6.08 11.58 0.81
CA PHE A 18 4.92 10.73 0.56
C PHE A 18 3.76 11.61 0.11
N SER A 19 3.33 11.48 -1.13
CA SER A 19 2.14 12.15 -1.66
C SER A 19 0.98 11.17 -1.72
N GLY A 20 -0.15 11.52 -1.11
CA GLY A 20 -1.37 10.71 -1.17
C GLY A 20 -2.39 11.17 -0.13
N ALA A 21 -3.64 10.73 -0.30
CA ALA A 21 -4.64 10.87 0.75
C ALA A 21 -4.51 9.68 1.71
N LEU A 22 -4.39 9.97 3.01
CA LEU A 22 -4.57 8.95 4.05
C LEU A 22 -6.08 8.70 4.23
N PRO A 23 -6.53 7.43 4.22
CA PRO A 23 -7.86 7.06 4.70
C PRO A 23 -8.17 7.74 6.04
N ARG A 24 -9.39 8.25 6.23
CA ARG A 24 -9.76 9.07 7.40
C ARG A 24 -9.53 8.36 8.74
N ASN A 25 -9.70 7.05 8.76
CA ASN A 25 -9.44 6.17 9.90
C ASN A 25 -7.94 6.03 10.25
N LEU A 26 -7.02 6.33 9.32
CA LEU A 26 -5.58 6.35 9.59
C LEU A 26 -5.07 7.70 10.11
N ILE A 27 -5.88 8.77 10.03
CA ILE A 27 -5.49 10.12 10.49
C ILE A 27 -5.19 10.14 11.99
N HIS A 28 -5.84 9.27 12.77
CA HIS A 28 -5.64 9.18 14.22
C HIS A 28 -4.64 8.10 14.63
N ASN A 29 -4.14 7.30 13.69
CA ASN A 29 -3.17 6.24 13.94
C ASN A 29 -1.77 6.72 13.57
N VAL A 30 -0.79 6.39 14.41
CA VAL A 30 0.62 6.61 14.08
C VAL A 30 0.99 5.65 12.95
N VAL A 31 1.08 6.15 11.71
CA VAL A 31 1.54 5.35 10.57
C VAL A 31 3.04 5.11 10.75
N PRO A 32 3.49 3.86 10.97
CA PRO A 32 4.90 3.58 11.17
C PRO A 32 5.63 3.74 9.84
N ILE A 33 6.55 4.70 9.77
CA ILE A 33 7.45 4.86 8.62
C ILE A 33 8.81 4.31 9.02
N HIS A 34 9.28 3.29 8.30
CA HIS A 34 10.60 2.69 8.51
C HIS A 34 11.55 3.13 7.40
N ILE A 35 12.62 3.85 7.77
CA ILE A 35 13.67 4.31 6.86
C ILE A 35 14.98 3.66 7.31
N SER A 36 15.66 2.97 6.38
CA SER A 36 16.96 2.36 6.63
C SER A 36 18.02 2.97 5.73
N VAL A 37 19.15 3.35 6.32
CA VAL A 37 20.31 3.91 5.62
C VAL A 37 21.53 3.05 5.96
N SER A 38 22.25 2.59 4.93
CA SER A 38 23.48 1.81 5.09
C SER A 38 24.67 2.55 4.48
N ILE A 39 25.82 2.43 5.13
CA ILE A 39 27.10 2.99 4.68
C ILE A 39 28.07 1.81 4.57
N ALA A 40 28.84 1.74 3.49
CA ALA A 40 29.82 0.68 3.33
C ALA A 40 30.92 0.79 4.42
N GLU A 41 31.39 -0.34 4.92
CA GLU A 41 32.21 -0.43 6.14
C GLU A 41 33.52 0.38 6.02
N GLU A 42 34.08 0.44 4.82
CA GLU A 42 35.29 1.22 4.51
C GLU A 42 35.13 2.73 4.70
N TYR A 43 33.90 3.26 4.69
CA TYR A 43 33.61 4.68 4.86
C TYR A 43 33.23 5.07 6.29
N ARG A 44 32.96 4.10 7.18
CA ARG A 44 32.59 4.36 8.58
C ARG A 44 33.50 5.33 9.32
N PRO A 45 34.84 5.27 9.19
CA PRO A 45 35.73 6.20 9.89
C PRO A 45 35.61 7.66 9.42
N PHE A 46 35.04 7.89 8.24
CA PHE A 46 34.99 9.19 7.57
C PHE A 46 33.59 9.81 7.54
N THR A 47 32.57 9.07 7.97
CA THR A 47 31.17 9.49 7.89
C THR A 47 30.47 9.36 9.23
N THR A 48 29.71 10.38 9.61
CA THR A 48 28.78 10.32 10.74
C THR A 48 27.37 10.52 10.16
N PRO A 49 26.55 9.46 10.02
CA PRO A 49 25.19 9.64 9.53
C PRO A 49 24.40 10.49 10.51
N VAL A 50 23.72 11.52 9.98
CA VAL A 50 22.79 12.36 10.72
C VAL A 50 21.43 12.19 10.06
N MET A 51 20.44 11.75 10.84
CA MET A 51 19.06 11.64 10.39
C MET A 51 18.23 12.68 11.13
N GLU A 52 17.66 13.61 10.38
CA GLU A 52 16.77 14.65 10.91
C GLU A 52 15.41 14.51 10.25
N ALA A 53 14.36 14.47 11.07
CA ALA A 53 12.98 14.51 10.61
C ALA A 53 12.47 15.94 10.81
N LEU A 54 12.13 16.61 9.71
CA LEU A 54 11.63 17.98 9.73
C LEU A 54 10.16 17.98 9.35
N SER A 55 9.31 18.62 10.16
CA SER A 55 7.94 18.90 9.77
C SER A 55 7.91 20.03 8.75
N LEU A 56 7.24 19.79 7.63
CA LEU A 56 7.10 20.78 6.56
C LEU A 56 6.29 22.02 7.03
N ASP A 57 5.43 21.86 8.05
CA ASP A 57 4.56 22.91 8.58
C ASP A 57 5.31 24.02 9.33
N GLY A 58 6.59 23.79 9.67
CA GLY A 58 7.40 24.72 10.48
C GLY A 58 8.34 25.63 9.68
N TYR A 59 8.48 25.41 8.37
CA TYR A 59 9.37 26.24 7.56
C TYR A 59 8.59 27.44 6.99
N PRO A 60 8.87 28.68 7.42
CA PRO A 60 8.47 29.83 6.64
C PRO A 60 9.17 29.66 5.30
N TYR A 61 8.39 29.47 4.23
CA TYR A 61 8.86 29.48 2.85
C TYR A 61 9.72 30.72 2.65
N SER A 62 11.03 30.57 2.87
CA SER A 62 12.00 31.56 2.50
C SER A 62 12.07 31.42 0.98
N SER A 63 11.38 32.33 0.30
CA SER A 63 11.20 32.46 -1.14
C SER A 63 12.52 32.67 -1.91
N SER A 64 13.61 32.04 -1.50
CA SER A 64 14.95 32.29 -2.02
C SER A 64 15.77 31.00 -1.97
N GLY A 65 15.86 30.34 -3.13
CA GLY A 65 16.98 29.47 -3.45
C GLY A 65 16.61 28.03 -3.78
N SER A 66 16.29 27.80 -5.06
CA SER A 66 16.33 26.51 -5.75
C SER A 66 15.69 25.31 -5.05
N SER A 67 14.39 25.13 -5.30
CA SER A 67 13.81 23.79 -5.37
C SER A 67 14.70 22.95 -6.30
N ILE A 68 15.27 21.86 -5.79
CA ILE A 68 15.90 20.85 -6.63
C ILE A 68 14.74 20.10 -7.26
N SER A 69 14.16 20.68 -8.31
CA SER A 69 13.33 19.94 -9.23
C SER A 69 14.22 18.90 -9.87
N CYS A 70 14.01 17.62 -9.55
CA CYS A 70 14.46 16.53 -10.39
C CYS A 70 13.62 16.57 -11.68
N GLU A 71 13.95 17.46 -12.62
CA GLU A 71 13.46 17.40 -13.99
C GLU A 71 14.62 17.56 -14.98
N GLU A 72 14.82 16.46 -15.70
CA GLU A 72 15.07 16.28 -17.13
C GLU A 72 15.64 17.40 -18.03
N ALA A 73 16.33 16.90 -19.06
CA ALA A 73 16.75 17.44 -20.36
C ALA A 73 16.21 18.81 -20.86
N PRO A 74 16.99 19.50 -21.72
CA PRO A 74 16.76 20.92 -22.02
C PRO A 74 15.59 21.20 -22.97
N VAL A 75 14.61 21.95 -22.43
CA VAL A 75 13.98 23.19 -22.93
C VAL A 75 13.67 23.32 -24.43
N VAL A 76 12.36 23.35 -24.74
CA VAL A 76 11.79 24.27 -25.74
C VAL A 76 10.61 25.05 -25.12
N ASN A 77 10.78 26.37 -25.16
CA ASN A 77 9.99 27.52 -24.71
C ASN A 77 8.46 27.44 -24.50
N GLU A 78 8.07 28.06 -23.37
CA GLU A 78 7.02 29.06 -23.11
C GLU A 78 5.62 28.90 -23.77
N ILE A 79 4.59 28.73 -22.94
CA ILE A 79 3.53 29.74 -22.61
C ILE A 79 2.43 29.03 -21.82
N GLY A 80 2.15 29.51 -20.60
CA GLY A 80 0.99 29.12 -19.78
C GLY A 80 1.37 28.47 -18.47
N HIS A 81 1.54 29.28 -17.41
CA HIS A 81 1.48 28.80 -16.04
C HIS A 81 0.04 28.38 -15.73
N GLU A 82 -0.36 27.21 -16.23
CA GLU A 82 -1.46 26.46 -15.64
C GLU A 82 -0.94 25.94 -14.30
N GLN A 83 -1.29 26.70 -13.28
CA GLN A 83 -1.31 26.28 -11.89
C GLN A 83 -1.97 24.89 -11.89
N LEU A 84 -1.16 23.83 -11.78
CA LEU A 84 -1.63 22.47 -11.56
C LEU A 84 -2.30 22.46 -10.18
N SER A 85 -3.52 23.01 -10.10
CA SER A 85 -4.46 22.58 -9.10
C SER A 85 -4.63 21.11 -9.42
N CYS A 86 -4.03 20.26 -8.60
CA CYS A 86 -4.57 18.93 -8.39
C CYS A 86 -6.00 19.19 -7.93
N ASP A 87 -6.92 19.27 -8.88
CA ASP A 87 -8.35 19.24 -8.65
C ASP A 87 -8.55 17.91 -7.94
N HIS A 88 -8.49 17.97 -6.61
CA HIS A 88 -8.65 16.84 -5.75
C HIS A 88 -10.09 16.42 -5.97
N VAL A 89 -10.28 15.44 -6.85
CA VAL A 89 -11.57 14.82 -7.09
C VAL A 89 -11.95 14.23 -5.74
N VAL A 90 -12.75 14.97 -4.97
CA VAL A 90 -13.30 14.52 -3.71
C VAL A 90 -14.30 13.45 -4.09
N TYR A 91 -13.84 12.20 -4.09
CA TYR A 91 -14.75 11.08 -4.25
C TYR A 91 -15.72 11.12 -3.07
N PRO A 92 -17.04 11.07 -3.31
CA PRO A 92 -18.01 10.93 -2.24
C PRO A 92 -17.67 9.70 -1.42
N ASP A 93 -17.98 9.70 -0.11
CA ASP A 93 -17.75 8.56 0.78
C ASP A 93 -18.39 7.30 0.14
N ILE A 94 -17.54 6.42 -0.44
CA ILE A 94 -17.99 5.25 -1.19
C ILE A 94 -18.41 4.20 -0.16
N PRO A 95 -19.69 3.80 -0.10
CA PRO A 95 -20.14 2.82 0.88
C PRO A 95 -19.49 1.46 0.61
N ILE A 96 -19.17 0.72 1.67
CA ILE A 96 -18.57 -0.63 1.61
C ILE A 96 -19.63 -1.64 2.08
N PRO A 97 -20.50 -2.15 1.19
CA PRO A 97 -21.73 -2.85 1.57
C PRO A 97 -21.52 -4.27 2.09
N PHE A 98 -20.31 -4.82 1.94
CA PHE A 98 -19.94 -6.15 2.41
C PHE A 98 -19.29 -6.13 3.81
N LEU A 99 -19.15 -4.95 4.43
CA LEU A 99 -18.69 -4.78 5.81
C LEU A 99 -19.76 -4.08 6.67
N PRO A 100 -19.96 -4.48 7.94
CA PRO A 100 -19.27 -5.59 8.61
C PRO A 100 -19.69 -6.94 8.02
N LEU A 101 -18.87 -7.96 8.22
CA LEU A 101 -19.20 -9.33 7.88
C LEU A 101 -20.39 -9.81 8.73
N GLN A 102 -21.12 -10.78 8.20
CA GLN A 102 -22.22 -11.41 8.93
C GLN A 102 -21.69 -12.10 10.20
N HIS A 103 -22.47 -12.10 11.29
CA HIS A 103 -22.07 -12.67 12.58
C HIS A 103 -21.73 -14.17 12.52
N ASN A 104 -22.24 -14.87 11.51
CA ASN A 104 -22.01 -16.28 11.26
C ASN A 104 -20.87 -16.54 10.25
N PHE A 105 -20.11 -15.51 9.87
CA PHE A 105 -18.95 -15.68 8.99
C PHE A 105 -17.90 -16.55 9.68
N ASP A 106 -17.64 -17.70 9.09
CA ASP A 106 -16.61 -18.66 9.52
C ASP A 106 -15.40 -18.56 8.57
N PRO A 107 -14.23 -18.08 9.03
CA PRO A 107 -13.03 -17.98 8.22
C PRO A 107 -12.44 -19.34 7.81
N ALA A 108 -12.85 -20.45 8.43
CA ALA A 108 -12.46 -21.79 8.01
C ALA A 108 -13.35 -22.34 6.87
N ASP A 109 -14.50 -21.71 6.59
CA ASP A 109 -15.44 -22.15 5.57
C ASP A 109 -15.23 -21.39 4.24
N SER A 110 -14.72 -22.11 3.24
CA SER A 110 -14.53 -21.56 1.88
C SER A 110 -15.83 -21.11 1.21
N HIS A 111 -17.00 -21.61 1.62
CA HIS A 111 -18.27 -21.11 1.11
C HIS A 111 -18.54 -19.67 1.56
N HIS A 112 -18.24 -19.32 2.82
CA HIS A 112 -18.35 -17.94 3.30
C HIS A 112 -17.40 -17.00 2.56
N TRP A 113 -16.16 -17.43 2.34
CA TRP A 113 -15.20 -16.71 1.49
C TRP A 113 -15.69 -16.53 0.05
N SER A 114 -16.31 -17.57 -0.53
CA SER A 114 -16.88 -17.50 -1.87
C SER A 114 -17.99 -16.45 -1.95
N GLN A 115 -18.87 -16.38 -0.94
CA GLN A 115 -19.92 -15.37 -0.88
C GLN A 115 -19.34 -13.96 -0.72
N LEU A 116 -18.32 -13.81 0.13
CA LEU A 116 -17.64 -12.54 0.35
C LEU A 116 -16.94 -12.03 -0.91
N SER A 117 -16.16 -12.89 -1.59
CA SER A 117 -15.49 -12.52 -2.85
C SER A 117 -16.48 -12.11 -3.95
N GLU A 118 -17.64 -12.76 -4.03
CA GLU A 118 -18.70 -12.37 -4.96
C GLU A 118 -19.29 -10.99 -4.62
N GLN A 119 -19.51 -10.69 -3.33
CA GLN A 119 -19.98 -9.38 -2.88
C GLN A 119 -18.96 -8.28 -3.19
N ILE A 120 -17.67 -8.51 -2.93
CA ILE A 120 -16.60 -7.55 -3.23
C ILE A 120 -16.50 -7.34 -4.74
N GLN A 121 -16.57 -8.40 -5.55
CA GLN A 121 -16.58 -8.28 -7.01
C GLN A 121 -17.75 -7.42 -7.50
N ARG A 122 -18.96 -7.66 -7.00
CA ARG A 122 -20.15 -6.87 -7.35
C ARG A 122 -20.03 -5.41 -6.94
N TRP A 123 -19.32 -5.11 -5.86
CA TRP A 123 -19.03 -3.75 -5.44
C TRP A 123 -17.97 -3.10 -6.33
N LEU A 124 -16.84 -3.77 -6.57
CA LEU A 124 -15.71 -3.26 -7.37
C LEU A 124 -16.12 -2.78 -8.76
N VAL A 125 -17.06 -3.49 -9.40
CA VAL A 125 -17.54 -3.12 -10.74
C VAL A 125 -18.36 -1.81 -10.77
N THR A 126 -18.73 -1.28 -9.60
CA THR A 126 -19.42 0.00 -9.42
C THR A 126 -18.50 1.13 -8.96
N VAL A 127 -17.29 0.81 -8.49
CA VAL A 127 -16.32 1.76 -7.95
C VAL A 127 -15.43 2.31 -9.08
N PRO A 128 -15.10 3.62 -9.11
CA PRO A 128 -14.17 4.17 -10.10
C PRO A 128 -12.79 3.51 -10.02
N VAL A 129 -12.27 3.03 -11.15
CA VAL A 129 -10.99 2.27 -11.24
C VAL A 129 -9.80 3.06 -10.70
N ASP A 130 -9.80 4.38 -10.89
CA ASP A 130 -8.70 5.27 -10.45
C ASP A 130 -8.80 5.68 -8.97
N SER A 131 -9.76 5.14 -8.22
CA SER A 131 -9.96 5.47 -6.80
C SER A 131 -9.17 4.54 -5.88
N GLN A 132 -8.75 5.07 -4.71
CA GLN A 132 -8.11 4.26 -3.67
C GLN A 132 -8.99 3.11 -3.18
N HIS A 133 -10.31 3.29 -3.16
CA HIS A 133 -11.28 2.25 -2.79
C HIS A 133 -11.25 1.08 -3.77
N TRP A 134 -11.04 1.33 -5.06
CA TRP A 134 -10.94 0.27 -6.06
C TRP A 134 -9.65 -0.54 -5.87
N THR A 135 -8.51 0.13 -5.68
CA THR A 135 -7.23 -0.54 -5.40
C THR A 135 -7.31 -1.39 -4.14
N TRP A 136 -7.79 -0.80 -3.04
CA TRP A 136 -8.01 -1.53 -1.79
C TRP A 136 -8.99 -2.69 -1.96
N GLY A 137 -10.08 -2.46 -2.68
CA GLY A 137 -11.11 -3.45 -2.97
C GLY A 137 -10.60 -4.65 -3.75
N ARG A 138 -9.73 -4.40 -4.74
CA ARG A 138 -9.09 -5.44 -5.55
C ARG A 138 -8.25 -6.36 -4.68
N ASP A 139 -7.45 -5.80 -3.79
CA ASP A 139 -6.63 -6.59 -2.86
C ASP A 139 -7.52 -7.38 -1.88
N ALA A 140 -8.59 -6.76 -1.37
CA ALA A 140 -9.57 -7.44 -0.52
C ALA A 140 -10.30 -8.59 -1.27
N PHE A 141 -10.62 -8.38 -2.54
CA PHE A 141 -11.20 -9.39 -3.42
C PHE A 141 -10.25 -10.58 -3.57
N TRP A 142 -8.96 -10.35 -3.84
CA TRP A 142 -8.00 -11.43 -4.02
C TRP A 142 -7.78 -12.24 -2.75
N LEU A 143 -7.71 -11.59 -1.58
CA LEU A 143 -7.67 -12.26 -0.29
C LEU A 143 -8.90 -13.17 -0.11
N ALA A 144 -10.11 -12.64 -0.36
CA ALA A 144 -11.34 -13.41 -0.22
C ALA A 144 -11.46 -14.55 -1.26
N PHE A 145 -11.03 -14.31 -2.49
CA PHE A 145 -11.06 -15.30 -3.58
C PHE A 145 -10.12 -16.47 -3.27
N VAL A 146 -8.91 -16.18 -2.78
CA VAL A 146 -7.95 -17.20 -2.37
C VAL A 146 -8.46 -17.95 -1.13
N GLY A 147 -9.11 -17.30 -0.17
CA GLY A 147 -9.80 -17.98 0.93
C GLY A 147 -10.90 -18.94 0.46
N ALA A 148 -11.59 -18.59 -0.64
CA ALA A 148 -12.59 -19.46 -1.26
C ALA A 148 -11.96 -20.62 -2.04
N CYS A 149 -10.80 -20.39 -2.67
CA CYS A 149 -10.10 -21.32 -3.54
C CYS A 149 -8.60 -21.40 -3.21
N PRO A 150 -8.20 -22.05 -2.10
CA PRO A 150 -6.80 -22.06 -1.66
C PRO A 150 -5.84 -22.76 -2.62
N ASP A 151 -6.35 -23.57 -3.55
CA ASP A 151 -5.53 -24.23 -4.57
C ASP A 151 -5.14 -23.30 -5.73
N PHE A 152 -5.75 -22.10 -5.83
CA PHE A 152 -5.45 -21.13 -6.89
C PHE A 152 -3.94 -20.80 -6.94
N PRO A 153 -3.32 -20.61 -8.12
CA PRO A 153 -3.88 -20.69 -9.47
C PRO A 153 -4.04 -22.12 -9.99
N ALA A 154 -3.61 -23.13 -9.23
CA ALA A 154 -3.82 -24.53 -9.55
C ALA A 154 -5.27 -24.97 -9.26
N GLY A 155 -5.62 -26.17 -9.73
CA GLY A 155 -6.93 -26.74 -9.49
C GLY A 155 -8.05 -26.09 -10.30
N ARG A 156 -9.26 -26.08 -9.72
CA ARG A 156 -10.47 -25.52 -10.33
C ARG A 156 -10.93 -24.34 -9.51
N TRP A 157 -11.28 -23.25 -10.19
CA TRP A 157 -11.74 -22.02 -9.57
C TRP A 157 -12.84 -21.37 -10.41
N PRO A 158 -13.75 -20.59 -9.79
CA PRO A 158 -14.81 -19.90 -10.49
C PRO A 158 -14.25 -18.72 -11.29
N ARG A 159 -14.86 -18.42 -12.44
CA ARG A 159 -14.48 -17.23 -13.22
C ARG A 159 -14.77 -15.96 -12.42
N TRP A 160 -13.86 -15.00 -12.47
CA TRP A 160 -14.06 -13.65 -11.97
C TRP A 160 -14.27 -12.65 -13.11
N ASP A 161 -14.68 -11.43 -12.77
CA ASP A 161 -14.84 -10.34 -13.74
C ASP A 161 -13.46 -9.87 -14.25
N ALA A 162 -13.23 -9.92 -15.57
CA ALA A 162 -11.94 -9.59 -16.18
C ALA A 162 -11.50 -8.13 -15.96
N ARG A 163 -12.38 -7.25 -15.47
CA ARG A 163 -12.02 -5.90 -15.04
C ARG A 163 -11.20 -5.88 -13.75
N ILE A 164 -11.15 -6.99 -13.01
CA ILE A 164 -10.33 -7.14 -11.80
C ILE A 164 -9.03 -7.86 -12.21
N PRO A 165 -7.92 -7.12 -12.41
CA PRO A 165 -6.66 -7.70 -12.83
C PRO A 165 -6.00 -8.48 -11.69
N LEU A 166 -5.16 -9.45 -12.06
CA LEU A 166 -4.26 -10.19 -11.16
C LEU A 166 -3.07 -9.30 -10.77
N GLU A 167 -3.36 -8.21 -10.07
CA GLU A 167 -2.39 -7.21 -9.63
C GLU A 167 -2.59 -6.92 -8.15
N GLY A 168 -1.50 -6.63 -7.46
CA GLY A 168 -1.49 -6.38 -6.02
C GLY A 168 -0.48 -7.28 -5.31
N GLN A 169 0.12 -6.75 -4.25
CA GLN A 169 1.24 -7.39 -3.55
C GLN A 169 0.90 -8.82 -3.11
N PHE A 170 -0.29 -9.02 -2.52
CA PHE A 170 -0.74 -10.34 -2.06
C PHE A 170 -0.84 -11.35 -3.21
N ILE A 171 -1.59 -11.02 -4.26
CA ILE A 171 -1.89 -11.97 -5.32
C ILE A 171 -0.68 -12.28 -6.21
N GLU A 172 0.19 -11.29 -6.42
CA GLU A 172 1.45 -11.47 -7.15
C GLU A 172 2.39 -12.41 -6.41
N GLN A 173 2.53 -12.24 -5.09
CA GLN A 173 3.31 -13.15 -4.24
C GLN A 173 2.71 -14.56 -4.23
N TRP A 174 1.39 -14.63 -4.12
CA TRP A 174 0.65 -15.89 -4.12
C TRP A 174 0.87 -16.69 -5.41
N VAL A 175 0.70 -16.05 -6.57
CA VAL A 175 0.86 -16.67 -7.89
C VAL A 175 2.34 -16.97 -8.19
N GLY A 176 3.25 -16.07 -7.82
CA GLY A 176 4.67 -16.18 -8.16
C GLY A 176 5.41 -17.25 -7.35
N THR A 177 5.10 -17.39 -6.07
CA THR A 177 5.79 -18.32 -5.17
C THR A 177 5.04 -19.65 -5.04
N GLY A 178 3.72 -19.64 -5.30
CA GLY A 178 2.82 -20.76 -5.11
C GLY A 178 2.51 -21.00 -3.62
N PRO A 179 1.41 -21.71 -3.30
CA PRO A 179 0.99 -21.94 -1.91
C PRO A 179 2.03 -22.74 -1.09
N ALA A 180 2.90 -23.51 -1.75
CA ALA A 180 3.86 -24.41 -1.10
C ALA A 180 5.09 -23.72 -0.48
N THR A 181 5.38 -22.46 -0.84
CA THR A 181 6.57 -21.72 -0.37
C THR A 181 6.27 -20.69 0.71
N LEU A 182 5.01 -20.26 0.85
CA LEU A 182 4.57 -19.37 1.94
C LEU A 182 4.56 -20.07 3.30
N GLY A 183 4.65 -21.40 3.33
CA GLY A 183 5.01 -22.19 4.50
C GLY A 183 4.98 -23.67 4.16
N GLY A 184 6.07 -24.39 4.43
CA GLY A 184 6.15 -25.83 4.20
C GLY A 184 5.05 -26.60 4.94
N ASP A 185 4.60 -27.71 4.35
CA ASP A 185 3.60 -28.65 4.89
C ASP A 185 2.41 -28.00 5.64
N GLN A 186 1.96 -26.82 5.19
CA GLN A 186 0.84 -26.12 5.80
C GLN A 186 -0.46 -26.86 5.53
N THR A 187 -1.22 -27.11 6.59
CA THR A 187 -2.59 -27.60 6.48
C THR A 187 -3.46 -26.52 5.84
N ARG A 188 -4.54 -26.93 5.17
CA ARG A 188 -5.55 -26.01 4.63
C ARG A 188 -6.07 -25.03 5.69
N GLU A 189 -6.22 -25.50 6.92
CA GLU A 189 -6.69 -24.69 8.06
C GLU A 189 -5.70 -23.57 8.38
N GLY A 190 -4.40 -23.88 8.50
CA GLY A 190 -3.38 -22.86 8.77
C GLY A 190 -3.29 -21.80 7.65
N LEU A 191 -3.50 -22.23 6.41
CA LEU A 191 -3.55 -21.30 5.26
C LEU A 191 -4.75 -20.35 5.34
N LEU A 192 -5.93 -20.86 5.70
CA LEU A 192 -7.13 -20.04 5.87
C LEU A 192 -7.02 -19.09 7.08
N GLU A 193 -6.39 -19.52 8.17
CA GLU A 193 -6.07 -18.65 9.31
C GLU A 193 -5.14 -17.51 8.90
N GLN A 194 -4.10 -17.79 8.10
CA GLN A 194 -3.21 -16.74 7.58
C GLN A 194 -3.98 -15.76 6.68
N ILE A 195 -4.75 -16.26 5.72
CA ILE A 195 -5.56 -15.41 4.82
C ILE A 195 -6.54 -14.56 5.63
N TRP A 196 -7.16 -15.13 6.66
CA TRP A 196 -8.05 -14.40 7.55
C TRP A 196 -7.33 -13.27 8.28
N ALA A 197 -6.14 -13.53 8.84
CA ALA A 197 -5.34 -12.51 9.51
C ALA A 197 -4.95 -11.36 8.57
N GLU A 198 -4.51 -11.69 7.35
CA GLU A 198 -4.17 -10.69 6.32
C GLU A 198 -5.41 -9.90 5.88
N PHE A 199 -6.55 -10.56 5.67
CA PHE A 199 -7.82 -9.92 5.36
C PHE A 199 -8.24 -8.95 6.47
N CYS A 200 -8.09 -9.33 7.75
CA CYS A 200 -8.40 -8.45 8.86
C CYS A 200 -7.57 -7.16 8.83
N VAL A 201 -6.26 -7.30 8.67
CA VAL A 201 -5.33 -6.15 8.58
C VAL A 201 -5.68 -5.25 7.41
N HIS A 202 -5.96 -5.84 6.25
CA HIS A 202 -6.30 -5.11 5.04
C HIS A 202 -7.65 -4.39 5.16
N ALA A 203 -8.66 -5.04 5.72
CA ALA A 203 -10.00 -4.46 5.86
C ALA A 203 -10.02 -3.26 6.82
N MET A 204 -9.20 -3.29 7.88
CA MET A 204 -9.06 -2.18 8.83
C MET A 204 -8.60 -0.87 8.18
N LEU A 205 -8.02 -0.90 6.98
CA LEU A 205 -7.58 0.29 6.24
C LEU A 205 -8.75 1.18 5.79
N PHE A 206 -9.94 0.63 5.58
CA PHE A 206 -11.13 1.38 5.17
C PHE A 206 -12.35 1.14 6.08
N TYR A 207 -12.25 0.17 7.00
CA TYR A 207 -13.31 -0.18 7.94
C TYR A 207 -12.72 -0.41 9.34
N PRO A 208 -12.63 0.62 10.19
CA PRO A 208 -11.96 0.52 11.50
C PRO A 208 -12.80 -0.17 12.59
N ASP A 209 -14.07 -0.46 12.31
CA ASP A 209 -14.98 -1.12 13.24
C ASP A 209 -14.74 -2.65 13.25
N PRO A 210 -15.20 -3.38 14.29
CA PRO A 210 -15.10 -4.83 14.33
C PRO A 210 -15.68 -5.49 13.08
N LEU A 211 -14.88 -6.33 12.41
CA LEU A 211 -15.27 -6.95 11.14
C LEU A 211 -16.40 -7.95 11.29
N VAL A 212 -16.49 -8.64 12.42
CA VAL A 212 -17.61 -9.55 12.72
C VAL A 212 -18.48 -8.85 13.74
N SER A 213 -19.76 -8.65 13.38
CA SER A 213 -20.73 -8.07 14.30
C SER A 213 -20.89 -8.96 15.53
N VAL A 214 -20.71 -8.39 16.71
CA VAL A 214 -21.06 -9.03 17.97
C VAL A 214 -22.52 -8.68 18.23
N ASP A 215 -23.43 -9.61 17.95
CA ASP A 215 -24.85 -9.47 18.29
C ASP A 215 -25.06 -9.31 19.81
#